data_AF-A0A345CRW1-F1
#
_entry.id   AF-A0A345CRW1-F1
#
_cell.length_a   1.000
_cell.length_b   1.000
_cell.length_c   1.000
_cell.angle_alpha   90.00
_cell.angle_beta   90.00
_cell.angle_gamma   90.00
#
_symmetry.space_group_name_H-M   'P 1'
#
loop_
_entity.id
_entity.type
_entity.pdbx_description
1 polymer ?
#
loop_
_entity_poly.entity_id
_entity_poly.type
_entity_poly.pdbx_seq_one_letter_code
_entity_poly.pdbx_strand_id
1 'polypeptide(L)'
;MPVSIVGVNISKTGNYTILITVSLRLEKSVQTDSHGTVLWSSTPLIVTFNAQAKSVSISLPPLATLQQAISFNQQPEIHLYDECNKRLDNQQDRLFSNKEESFERAMMHYNIKCISRDLI
;
A
#
# COMPACT_ATOMS: atom_id res chain seq x y z
N MET A 1 9.57 -8.21 15.76
CA MET A 1 8.91 -7.02 15.18
C MET A 1 7.68 -7.50 14.44
N PRO A 2 6.47 -6.93 14.64
CA PRO A 2 5.30 -7.38 13.89
C PRO A 2 5.44 -6.90 12.45
N VAL A 3 5.64 -7.84 11.53
CA VAL A 3 5.40 -7.63 10.10
C VAL A 3 3.94 -7.96 9.88
N SER A 4 3.15 -6.97 9.47
CA SER A 4 1.78 -7.25 9.03
C SER A 4 1.87 -7.93 7.66
N ILE A 5 1.55 -9.22 7.62
CA ILE A 5 1.52 -10.01 6.38
C ILE A 5 0.07 -10.19 5.95
N VAL A 6 -0.28 -9.68 4.78
CA VAL A 6 -1.58 -9.92 4.14
C VAL A 6 -1.37 -10.82 2.93
N GLY A 7 -1.96 -12.01 2.94
CA GLY A 7 -1.92 -12.95 1.83
C GLY A 7 -3.06 -12.70 0.84
N VAL A 8 -2.73 -12.62 -0.45
CA VAL A 8 -3.68 -12.54 -1.56
C VAL A 8 -3.50 -13.80 -2.43
N ASN A 9 -4.60 -14.52 -2.69
CA ASN A 9 -4.56 -15.65 -3.60
C ASN A 9 -4.61 -15.14 -5.06
N ILE A 10 -3.75 -15.70 -5.90
CA ILE A 10 -3.62 -15.34 -7.30
C ILE A 10 -4.08 -16.53 -8.15
N SER A 11 -5.22 -16.38 -8.82
CA SER A 11 -5.83 -17.47 -9.61
C SER A 11 -5.15 -17.69 -10.96
N LYS A 12 -4.38 -16.72 -11.46
CA LYS A 12 -3.71 -16.77 -12.76
C LYS A 12 -2.37 -16.04 -12.73
N THR A 13 -1.37 -16.51 -13.46
CA THR A 13 -0.13 -15.75 -13.62
C THR A 13 -0.34 -14.52 -14.50
N GLY A 14 0.29 -13.39 -14.18
CA GLY A 14 0.16 -12.18 -14.98
C GLY A 14 0.66 -10.91 -14.28
N ASN A 15 0.42 -9.77 -14.93
CA ASN A 15 0.67 -8.45 -14.35
C ASN A 15 -0.54 -8.04 -13.51
N TYR A 16 -0.27 -7.63 -12.27
CA TYR A 16 -1.24 -7.19 -11.30
C TYR A 16 -0.94 -5.77 -10.90
N THR A 17 -1.99 -4.94 -10.84
CA THR A 17 -1.95 -3.61 -10.23
C THR A 17 -3.01 -3.58 -9.15
N ILE A 18 -2.59 -3.33 -7.92
CA ILE A 18 -3.47 -3.31 -6.74
C ILE A 18 -3.41 -1.95 -6.06
N LEU A 19 -4.54 -1.55 -5.46
CA LEU A 19 -4.63 -0.37 -4.62
C LEU A 19 -4.65 -0.81 -3.15
N ILE A 20 -3.76 -0.23 -2.34
CA ILE A 20 -3.60 -0.56 -0.92
C ILE A 20 -3.77 0.70 -0.09
N THR A 21 -4.56 0.59 0.98
CA THR A 21 -4.66 1.62 2.02
C THR A 21 -4.39 0.97 3.37
N VAL A 22 -3.48 1.54 4.16
CA VAL A 22 -3.12 1.04 5.48
C VAL A 22 -3.77 1.92 6.54
N SER A 23 -4.61 1.32 7.39
CA SER A 23 -5.27 2.00 8.51
C SER A 23 -4.70 1.54 9.83
N LEU A 24 -4.29 2.50 10.67
CA LEU A 24 -3.67 2.25 11.96
C LEU A 24 -4.44 2.95 13.06
N ARG A 25 -4.60 2.26 14.18
CA ARG A 25 -5.12 2.82 15.42
C ARG A 25 -3.93 3.24 16.28
N LEU A 26 -3.62 4.53 16.31
CA LEU A 26 -2.48 5.08 17.04
C LEU A 26 -2.93 5.64 18.39
N GLU A 27 -2.20 5.31 19.45
CA GLU A 27 -2.42 5.92 20.76
C GLU A 27 -1.84 7.35 20.78
N LYS A 28 -2.65 8.32 21.20
CA LYS A 28 -2.21 9.70 21.36
C LYS A 28 -1.74 9.87 22.81
N SER A 29 -0.43 9.91 23.03
CA SER A 29 0.10 10.37 24.31
C SER A 29 0.10 11.91 24.31
N VAL A 30 -0.94 12.51 24.87
CA VAL A 30 -0.94 13.94 25.23
C VAL A 30 -0.79 13.99 26.74
N GLN A 31 0.12 14.83 27.24
CA GLN A 31 0.39 15.06 28.67
C GLN A 31 -0.79 15.68 29.46
N THR A 32 -2.00 15.64 28.93
CA THR A 32 -3.22 16.20 29.52
C THR A 32 -4.32 15.14 29.47
N ASP A 33 -4.42 14.29 30.49
CA ASP A 33 -5.55 13.46 31.00
C ASP A 33 -6.54 12.79 30.01
N SER A 34 -6.27 12.82 28.72
CA SER A 34 -7.15 12.41 27.63
C SER A 34 -6.43 11.34 26.82
N HIS A 35 -6.62 10.07 27.20
CA HIS A 35 -6.22 8.91 26.41
C HIS A 35 -7.07 8.84 25.13
N GLY A 36 -6.70 9.65 24.12
CA GLY A 36 -7.33 9.67 22.82
C GLY A 36 -6.68 8.65 21.89
N THR A 37 -7.49 7.94 21.11
CA THR A 37 -6.99 7.13 20.00
C THR A 37 -7.20 7.89 18.69
N VAL A 38 -6.16 7.99 17.85
CA VAL A 38 -6.25 8.58 16.51
C VAL A 38 -6.31 7.45 15.48
N LEU A 39 -7.35 7.44 14.65
CA LEU A 39 -7.37 6.62 13.45
C LEU A 39 -6.58 7.34 12.35
N TRP A 40 -5.49 6.73 11.93
CA TRP A 40 -4.66 7.21 10.83
C TRP A 40 -4.83 6.30 9.61
N SER A 41 -4.77 6.88 8.42
CA SER A 41 -4.82 6.16 7.16
C SER A 41 -3.71 6.65 6.24
N SER A 42 -3.06 5.74 5.53
CA SER A 42 -2.05 6.09 4.53
C SER A 42 -2.66 6.82 3.34
N THR A 43 -1.83 7.54 2.59
CA THR A 43 -2.16 7.86 1.19
C THR A 43 -2.37 6.55 0.45
N PRO A 44 -3.38 6.42 -0.44
CA PRO A 44 -3.58 5.18 -1.19
C PRO A 44 -2.37 4.90 -2.08
N LEU A 45 -1.90 3.65 -2.03
CA LEU A 45 -0.69 3.19 -2.71
C LEU A 45 -1.06 2.25 -3.84
N ILE A 46 -0.41 2.44 -4.98
CA ILE A 46 -0.55 1.57 -6.14
C ILE A 46 0.68 0.66 -6.15
N VAL A 47 0.45 -0.64 -6.19
CA VAL A 47 1.52 -1.64 -6.30
C VAL A 47 1.31 -2.44 -7.56
N THR A 48 2.28 -2.38 -8.47
CA THR A 48 2.28 -3.13 -9.73
C THR A 48 3.37 -4.19 -9.68
N PHE A 49 3.02 -5.44 -9.99
CA PHE A 49 3.93 -6.58 -9.94
C PHE A 49 3.53 -7.67 -10.94
N ASN A 50 4.50 -8.48 -11.34
CA ASN A 50 4.23 -9.69 -12.10
C ASN A 50 4.15 -10.88 -11.15
N ALA A 51 2.99 -11.55 -11.09
CA ALA A 51 2.83 -12.76 -10.32
C ALA A 51 2.97 -13.98 -11.22
N GLN A 52 3.98 -14.80 -10.94
CA GLN A 52 4.10 -16.17 -11.46
C GLN A 52 3.78 -17.21 -10.37
N ALA A 53 3.25 -16.72 -9.26
CA ALA A 53 3.04 -17.39 -8.00
C ALA A 53 1.55 -17.67 -7.76
N LYS A 54 1.23 -18.66 -6.92
CA LYS A 54 -0.17 -18.97 -6.54
C LYS A 54 -0.70 -18.03 -5.46
N SER A 55 0.19 -17.44 -4.69
CA SER A 55 -0.18 -16.46 -3.68
C SER A 55 0.90 -15.41 -3.54
N VAL A 56 0.49 -14.21 -3.16
CA VAL A 56 1.41 -13.12 -2.85
C VAL A 56 1.13 -12.62 -1.44
N SER A 57 2.19 -12.57 -0.64
CA SER A 57 2.20 -12.00 0.70
C SER A 57 2.72 -10.57 0.64
N ILE A 58 1.94 -9.64 1.19
CA ILE A 58 2.30 -8.23 1.31
C ILE A 58 2.90 -8.02 2.70
N SER A 59 4.13 -7.56 2.75
CA SER A 59 4.86 -7.23 3.97
C SER A 59 4.96 -5.71 4.10
N LEU A 60 4.49 -5.20 5.23
CA LEU A 60 4.61 -3.79 5.62
C LEU A 60 5.77 -3.58 6.60
N PRO A 61 6.39 -2.39 6.62
CA PRO A 61 7.37 -2.05 7.65
C PRO A 61 6.65 -1.92 9.01
N PRO A 62 7.39 -1.84 10.12
CA PRO A 62 6.79 -1.55 11.42
C PRO A 62 6.07 -0.20 11.43
N LEU A 63 4.76 -0.23 11.69
CA LEU A 63 3.87 0.94 11.71
C LEU A 63 3.13 1.06 13.04
N ALA A 64 3.86 1.31 14.12
CA ALA A 64 3.33 1.40 15.48
C ALA A 64 3.19 2.83 16.01
N THR A 65 3.93 3.80 15.45
CA THR A 65 3.93 5.18 15.91
C THR A 65 3.48 6.16 14.81
N LEU A 66 3.01 7.34 15.23
CA LEU A 66 2.66 8.40 14.29
C LEU A 66 3.85 8.80 13.40
N GLN A 67 5.07 8.82 13.96
CA GLN A 67 6.28 9.11 13.19
C GLN A 67 6.53 8.07 12.10
N GLN A 68 6.40 6.77 12.42
CA GLN A 68 6.54 5.68 11.44
C GLN A 68 5.46 5.78 10.34
N ALA A 69 4.24 6.10 10.73
CA ALA A 69 3.13 6.31 9.80
C ALA A 69 3.40 7.51 8.85
N ILE A 70 3.91 8.63 9.37
CA ILE A 70 4.31 9.79 8.56
C ILE A 70 5.44 9.42 7.60
N SER A 71 6.49 8.75 8.07
CA SER A 71 7.62 8.32 7.22
C SER A 71 7.16 7.37 6.11
N PHE A 72 6.28 6.42 6.42
CA PHE A 72 5.69 5.53 5.42
C PHE A 72 4.88 6.30 4.36
N ASN A 73 4.12 7.31 4.79
CA ASN A 73 3.42 8.21 3.87
C ASN A 73 4.36 9.11 3.07
N GLN A 74 5.66 9.23 3.38
CA GLN A 74 6.64 9.99 2.59
C GLN A 74 7.45 9.09 1.66
N GLN A 75 7.75 7.88 2.12
CA GLN A 75 8.46 6.86 1.36
C GLN A 75 7.87 5.50 1.72
N PRO A 76 6.89 5.01 0.95
CA PRO A 76 6.30 3.70 1.17
C PRO A 76 7.34 2.62 0.87
N GLU A 77 7.42 1.62 1.74
CA GLU A 77 8.33 0.49 1.55
C GLU A 77 7.52 -0.81 1.66
N ILE A 78 6.79 -1.14 0.60
CA ILE A 78 6.05 -2.40 0.53
C ILE A 78 6.93 -3.49 -0.09
N HIS A 79 6.95 -4.66 0.55
CA HIS A 79 7.59 -5.85 0.01
C HIS A 79 6.57 -6.91 -0.33
N LEU A 80 6.76 -7.58 -1.47
CA LEU A 80 5.93 -8.68 -1.92
C LEU A 80 6.75 -9.97 -1.91
N TYR A 81 6.13 -11.05 -1.48
CA TYR A 81 6.74 -12.38 -1.45
C TYR A 81 5.78 -13.42 -2.04
N ASP A 82 6.30 -14.41 -2.76
CA ASP A 82 5.51 -15.56 -3.20
C ASP A 82 5.31 -16.61 -2.08
N GLU A 83 4.59 -17.70 -2.37
CA GLU A 83 4.41 -18.82 -1.43
C GLU A 83 5.70 -19.51 -0.98
N CYS A 84 6.79 -19.33 -1.72
CA CYS A 84 8.11 -19.88 -1.42
C CYS A 84 8.98 -18.88 -0.64
N ASN A 85 8.42 -17.76 -0.19
CA ASN A 85 9.11 -16.62 0.42
C ASN A 85 10.18 -15.97 -0.48
N LYS A 86 10.08 -16.13 -1.79
CA LYS A 86 10.92 -15.39 -2.74
C LYS A 86 10.33 -13.99 -2.92
N ARG A 87 11.19 -12.97 -2.81
CA ARG A 87 10.80 -11.58 -3.04
C ARG A 87 10.40 -11.37 -4.50
N LEU A 88 9.25 -10.72 -4.69
CA LEU A 88 8.76 -10.29 -5.99
C LEU A 88 9.14 -8.84 -6.23
N ASP A 89 9.64 -8.56 -7.43
CA ASP A 89 9.83 -7.20 -7.90
C ASP A 89 8.47 -6.51 -8.01
N ASN A 90 8.44 -5.24 -7.64
CA ASN A 90 7.25 -4.41 -7.72
C ASN A 90 7.62 -2.96 -7.97
N GLN A 91 6.69 -2.25 -8.59
CA GLN A 91 6.69 -0.80 -8.71
C GLN A 91 5.64 -0.24 -7.75
N GLN A 92 6.00 0.85 -7.09
CA GLN A 92 5.13 1.54 -6.13
C GLN A 92 4.89 2.96 -6.59
N ASP A 93 3.63 3.36 -6.58
CA ASP A 93 3.19 4.71 -6.87
C ASP A 93 2.12 5.15 -5.88
N ARG A 94 1.74 6.42 -5.94
CA ARG A 94 0.72 7.01 -5.09
C ARG A 94 -0.47 7.39 -5.94
N LEU A 95 -1.65 7.02 -5.45
CA LEU A 95 -2.88 7.52 -6.04
C LEU A 95 -3.21 8.87 -5.42
N PHE A 96 -2.91 9.94 -6.16
CA PHE A 96 -3.38 11.27 -5.82
C PHE A 96 -4.83 11.41 -6.27
N SER A 97 -5.75 11.22 -5.33
CA SER A 97 -7.18 11.48 -5.54
C SER A 97 -7.52 12.81 -4.88
N ASN A 98 -8.22 13.68 -5.62
CA ASN A 98 -8.86 14.83 -4.99
C ASN A 98 -10.04 14.33 -4.14
N LYS A 99 -10.41 15.05 -3.07
CA LYS A 99 -11.38 14.57 -2.07
C LYS A 99 -12.78 14.25 -2.63
N GLU A 100 -13.09 14.65 -3.86
CA GLU A 100 -14.38 14.44 -4.53
C GLU A 100 -14.37 13.26 -5.51
N GLU A 101 -13.19 12.74 -5.87
CA GLU A 101 -13.04 11.66 -6.84
C GLU A 101 -13.06 10.29 -6.16
N SER A 102 -13.84 9.34 -6.70
CA SER A 102 -13.80 7.96 -6.24
C SER A 102 -12.47 7.29 -6.61
N PHE A 103 -11.98 6.36 -5.78
CA PHE A 103 -10.74 5.63 -6.07
C PHE A 103 -10.77 4.90 -7.41
N GLU A 104 -11.94 4.42 -7.82
CA GLU A 104 -12.13 3.79 -9.13
C GLU A 104 -11.81 4.75 -10.28
N ARG A 105 -12.34 5.99 -10.24
CA ARG A 105 -12.06 7.01 -11.26
C ARG A 105 -10.59 7.44 -11.25
N ALA A 106 -10.04 7.66 -10.06
CA ALA A 106 -8.64 8.00 -9.91
C ALA A 106 -7.73 6.90 -10.50
N MET A 107 -8.06 5.62 -10.28
CA MET A 107 -7.34 4.48 -10.86
C MET A 107 -7.48 4.41 -12.39
N MET A 108 -8.65 4.74 -12.95
CA MET A 108 -8.80 4.84 -14.41
C MET A 108 -7.87 5.91 -15.00
N HIS A 109 -7.83 7.10 -14.39
CA HIS A 109 -6.92 8.17 -14.80
C HIS A 109 -5.44 7.77 -14.69
N TYR A 110 -5.09 7.08 -13.59
CA TYR A 110 -3.75 6.54 -13.40
C TYR A 110 -3.36 5.58 -14.53
N ASN A 111 -4.22 4.59 -14.82
CA ASN A 111 -3.96 3.58 -15.85
C ASN A 111 -3.79 4.21 -17.23
N ILE A 112 -4.62 5.20 -17.60
CA ILE A 112 -4.52 5.90 -18.88
C ILE A 112 -3.20 6.68 -18.99
N LYS A 113 -2.80 7.37 -17.92
CA LYS A 113 -1.54 8.12 -17.87
C LYS A 113 -0.33 7.19 -17.98
N CYS A 114 -0.37 6.03 -17.35
CA CYS A 114 0.72 5.06 -17.40
C CYS A 114 0.86 4.44 -18.80
N ILE A 115 -0.25 4.05 -19.44
CA ILE A 115 -0.26 3.55 -20.84
C ILE A 115 0.33 4.58 -21.81
N SER A 116 0.03 5.87 -21.59
CA SER A 116 0.54 6.95 -22.45
C SER A 116 2.05 7.21 -22.29
N ARG A 117 2.66 6.73 -21.19
CA ARG A 117 4.10 6.86 -20.93
C ARG A 117 4.94 5.79 -21.64
N ASP A 118 4.35 4.65 -22.01
CA ASP A 118 5.02 3.57 -22.75
C ASP A 118 4.97 3.77 -24.28
N LEU A 119 4.32 4.82 -24.77
CA LEU A 119 4.14 5.13 -26.20
C LEU A 119 5.01 6.32 -26.70
N ILE A 120 6.00 6.75 -25.92
CA ILE A 120 6.90 7.86 -26.27
C ILE A 120 8.36 7.42 -26.13
#